data_AF-A0A2N1RTV1-F1
#
_entry.id   AF-A0A2N1RTV1-F1
#
_cell.length_a   1.000
_cell.length_b   1.000
_cell.length_c   1.000
_cell.angle_alpha   90.00
_cell.angle_beta   90.00
_cell.angle_gamma   90.00
#
_symmetry.space_group_name_H-M   'P 1'
#
loop_
_entity.id
_entity.type
_entity.pdbx_description
1 polymer ?
#
loop_
_entity_poly.entity_id
_entity_poly.type
_entity_poly.pdbx_seq_one_letter_code
_entity_poly.pdbx_strand_id
1 'polypeptide(L)'
;MGYWEEVRDVVLKGVDMAVEGVKDGAAKAVEKGKDGVTYTQLKTNLFVEHRKLQTILADLGDHTRDLYREKKDIFSDPVITEIMGKLTKVEDECKRLESEIQKLGFETKK
;
A
#
# COMPACT_ATOMS: atom_id res chain seq x y z
N MET A 1 7.31 -19.84 11.56
CA MET A 1 6.83 -18.45 11.40
C MET A 1 8.06 -17.57 11.37
N GLY A 2 8.30 -16.89 10.25
CA GLY A 2 9.39 -15.95 10.09
C GLY A 2 9.07 -14.59 10.74
N TYR A 3 10.10 -13.85 11.17
CA TYR A 3 9.95 -12.48 11.69
C TYR A 3 9.16 -11.56 10.73
N TRP A 4 9.32 -11.75 9.42
CA TRP A 4 8.66 -10.97 8.39
C TRP A 4 7.20 -11.40 8.13
N GLU A 5 6.83 -12.67 8.38
CA GLU A 5 5.43 -13.11 8.38
C GLU A 5 4.65 -12.46 9.52
N GLU A 6 5.25 -12.33 10.71
CA GLU A 6 4.62 -11.62 11.83
C GLU A 6 4.45 -10.12 11.53
N VAL A 7 5.46 -9.50 10.91
CA VAL A 7 5.35 -8.10 10.46
C VAL A 7 4.23 -7.93 9.43
N ARG A 8 4.10 -8.86 8.48
CA ARG A 8 3.03 -8.86 7.48
C ARG A 8 1.64 -8.96 8.13
N ASP A 9 1.45 -9.88 9.07
CA ASP A 9 0.16 -10.07 9.76
C ASP A 9 -0.24 -8.85 10.59
N VAL A 10 0.71 -8.23 11.29
CA VAL A 10 0.47 -7.01 12.07
C VAL A 10 0.14 -5.83 11.14
N VAL A 11 0.83 -5.72 10.01
CA VAL A 11 0.57 -4.66 9.03
C VAL A 11 -0.81 -4.83 8.38
N LEU A 12 -1.20 -6.05 7.99
CA LEU A 12 -2.51 -6.33 7.40
C LEU A 12 -3.65 -6.01 8.38
N LYS A 13 -3.54 -6.44 9.64
CA LYS A 13 -4.53 -6.10 10.68
C LYS A 13 -4.61 -4.60 10.93
N GLY A 14 -3.48 -3.90 10.93
CA GLY A 14 -3.44 -2.44 11.05
C GLY A 14 -4.11 -1.72 9.87
N VAL A 15 -4.02 -2.29 8.67
CA VAL A 15 -4.71 -1.78 7.47
C VAL A 15 -6.22 -1.95 7.59
N ASP A 16 -6.70 -3.13 7.99
CA ASP A 16 -8.14 -3.38 8.14
C ASP A 16 -8.76 -2.44 9.17
N MET A 17 -8.09 -2.26 10.31
CA MET A 17 -8.53 -1.31 11.34
C MET A 17 -8.50 0.15 10.87
N ALA A 18 -7.50 0.55 10.08
CA ALA A 18 -7.42 1.91 9.53
C ALA A 18 -8.52 2.16 8.49
N VAL A 19 -8.84 1.17 7.67
CA VAL A 19 -9.94 1.25 6.69
C VAL A 19 -11.30 1.36 7.39
N GLU A 20 -11.52 0.61 8.47
CA GLU A 20 -12.74 0.73 9.27
C GLU A 20 -12.86 2.10 9.95
N GLY A 21 -11.79 2.56 10.61
CA GLY A 21 -11.78 3.88 11.26
C GLY A 21 -12.01 5.04 10.28
N VAL A 22 -11.59 4.88 9.02
CA VAL A 22 -11.83 5.88 7.97
C VAL A 22 -13.25 5.78 7.41
N LYS A 23 -13.86 4.61 7.28
CA LYS A 23 -15.28 4.54 6.90
C LYS A 23 -16.14 5.33 7.88
N ASP A 24 -15.83 5.21 9.18
CA ASP A 24 -16.50 5.96 10.24
C ASP A 24 -16.15 7.47 10.20
N GLY A 25 -14.90 7.82 9.89
CA GLY A 25 -14.46 9.21 9.75
C GLY A 25 -14.99 9.91 8.49
N ALA A 26 -15.07 9.20 7.37
CA ALA A 26 -15.62 9.66 6.10
C ALA A 26 -17.14 9.88 6.24
N ALA A 27 -17.85 9.00 6.93
CA ALA A 27 -19.26 9.19 7.25
C ALA A 27 -19.51 10.49 8.04
N LYS A 28 -18.61 10.85 8.96
CA LYS A 28 -18.65 12.13 9.69
C LYS A 28 -18.20 13.34 8.85
N ALA A 29 -17.29 13.16 7.90
CA ALA A 29 -16.82 14.23 7.01
C ALA A 29 -17.81 14.56 5.88
N VAL A 30 -18.68 13.62 5.51
CA VAL A 30 -19.81 13.85 4.58
C VAL A 30 -20.72 14.97 5.07
N GLU A 31 -20.80 15.18 6.38
CA GLU A 31 -21.53 16.29 7.00
C GLU A 31 -20.88 17.68 6.78
N LYS A 32 -19.61 17.75 6.35
CA LYS A 32 -18.84 19.02 6.23
C LYS A 32 -18.31 19.36 4.83
N GLY A 33 -18.60 18.57 3.79
CA GLY A 33 -18.38 18.97 2.39
C GLY A 33 -17.81 17.86 1.50
N LYS A 34 -18.34 17.73 0.27
CA LYS A 34 -18.01 16.67 -0.70
C LYS A 34 -16.51 16.56 -1.04
N ASP A 35 -15.81 17.69 -1.07
CA ASP A 35 -14.39 17.71 -1.48
C ASP A 35 -13.46 17.24 -0.35
N GLY A 36 -13.82 17.52 0.90
CA GLY A 36 -13.09 17.03 2.08
C GLY A 36 -13.18 15.51 2.24
N VAL A 37 -14.34 14.93 1.90
CA VAL A 37 -14.54 13.47 1.89
C VAL A 37 -13.68 12.83 0.81
N THR A 38 -13.70 13.38 -0.40
CA THR A 38 -12.96 12.83 -1.54
C THR A 38 -11.44 12.88 -1.30
N TYR A 39 -10.92 13.99 -0.76
CA TYR A 39 -9.51 14.10 -0.41
C TYR A 39 -9.09 13.13 0.71
N THR A 40 -9.90 12.99 1.75
CA THR A 40 -9.63 12.08 2.88
C THR A 40 -9.67 10.62 2.42
N GLN A 41 -10.60 10.28 1.53
CA GLN A 41 -10.70 8.95 0.94
C GLN A 41 -9.47 8.63 0.09
N LEU A 42 -9.05 9.55 -0.78
CA LEU A 42 -7.86 9.35 -1.63
C LEU A 42 -6.57 9.22 -0.81
N LYS A 43 -6.39 10.02 0.24
CA LYS A 43 -5.25 9.85 1.16
C LYS A 43 -5.25 8.52 1.87
N THR A 44 -6.43 8.02 2.25
CA THR A 44 -6.56 6.70 2.85
C THR A 44 -6.21 5.60 1.86
N ASN A 45 -6.74 5.67 0.64
CA ASN A 45 -6.41 4.72 -0.41
C ASN A 45 -4.89 4.72 -0.67
N LEU A 46 -4.26 5.89 -0.72
CA LEU A 46 -2.81 6.00 -0.88
C LEU A 46 -2.05 5.35 0.29
N PHE A 47 -2.50 5.56 1.53
CA PHE A 47 -1.91 4.91 2.70
C PHE A 47 -2.03 3.37 2.62
N VAL A 48 -3.18 2.86 2.18
CA VAL A 48 -3.40 1.42 1.98
C VAL A 48 -2.46 0.87 0.92
N GLU A 49 -2.31 1.53 -0.23
CA GLU A 49 -1.40 1.10 -1.28
C GLU A 49 0.07 1.13 -0.83
N HIS A 50 0.51 2.16 -0.09
CA HIS A 50 1.85 2.18 0.51
C HIS A 50 2.08 1.02 1.49
N ARG A 51 1.06 0.62 2.26
CA ARG A 51 1.18 -0.54 3.15
C ARG A 51 1.25 -1.86 2.39
N LYS A 52 0.48 -2.03 1.32
CA LYS A 52 0.62 -3.18 0.41
C LYS A 52 2.02 -3.25 -0.19
N LEU A 53 2.59 -2.10 -0.56
CA LEU A 53 3.96 -2.00 -1.06
C LEU A 53 4.98 -2.49 -0.02
N GLN A 54 4.80 -2.12 1.25
CA GLN A 54 5.63 -2.65 2.34
C GLN A 54 5.50 -4.16 2.51
N THR A 55 4.29 -4.72 2.37
CA THR A 55 4.09 -6.19 2.43
C THR A 55 4.79 -6.90 1.27
N ILE A 56 4.68 -6.39 0.04
CA ILE A 56 5.35 -6.97 -1.14
C ILE A 56 6.87 -6.92 -0.98
N LEU A 57 7.42 -5.84 -0.41
CA LEU A 57 8.85 -5.73 -0.11
C LEU A 57 9.30 -6.70 0.99
N ALA A 58 8.47 -6.97 1.99
CA ALA A 58 8.75 -7.99 3.00
C ALA A 58 8.78 -9.39 2.37
N ASP A 59 7.77 -9.73 1.55
CA ASP A 59 7.73 -11.01 0.80
C ASP A 59 8.95 -11.16 -0.12
N LEU A 60 9.37 -10.08 -0.79
CA LEU A 60 10.61 -10.06 -1.59
C LEU A 60 11.84 -10.36 -0.74
N GLY A 61 11.94 -9.73 0.44
CA GLY A 61 13.04 -9.91 1.37
C GLY A 61 13.14 -11.34 1.91
N ASP A 62 12.01 -11.95 2.27
CA ASP A 62 11.96 -13.34 2.71
C ASP A 62 12.39 -14.30 1.60
N HIS A 63 11.81 -14.15 0.41
CA HIS A 63 12.12 -15.05 -0.70
C HIS A 63 13.58 -14.91 -1.15
N THR A 64 14.11 -13.67 -1.16
CA THR A 64 15.54 -13.43 -1.45
C THR A 64 16.44 -14.06 -0.39
N ARG A 65 16.05 -14.01 0.90
CA ARG A 65 16.81 -14.63 1.99
C ARG A 65 16.84 -16.15 1.87
N ASP A 66 15.73 -16.77 1.50
CA ASP A 66 15.64 -18.21 1.32
C ASP A 66 16.43 -18.67 0.10
N LEU A 67 16.35 -17.95 -1.02
CA LEU A 67 17.20 -18.20 -2.20
C LEU A 67 18.69 -18.05 -1.87
N TYR A 68 19.07 -17.05 -1.07
CA TYR A 68 20.44 -16.86 -0.63
C TYR A 68 20.94 -18.03 0.25
N ARG A 69 20.09 -18.55 1.15
CA ARG A 69 20.41 -19.74 1.95
C ARG A 69 20.60 -20.98 1.08
N GLU A 70 19.81 -21.11 0.03
CA GLU A 70 19.89 -22.20 -0.94
C GLU A 70 20.99 -22.02 -1.99
N LYS A 71 21.73 -20.89 -1.97
CA LYS A 71 22.73 -20.48 -2.98
C LYS A 71 22.17 -20.52 -4.41
N LYS A 72 20.89 -20.23 -4.56
CA LYS A 72 20.22 -20.14 -5.86
C LYS A 72 20.36 -18.72 -6.41
N ASP A 73 20.26 -18.62 -7.73
CA ASP A 73 20.25 -17.33 -8.40
C ASP A 73 18.92 -16.61 -8.15
N ILE A 74 19.01 -15.40 -7.59
CA ILE A 74 17.88 -14.56 -7.21
C ILE A 74 17.23 -13.94 -8.46
N PHE A 75 18.02 -13.66 -9.50
CA PHE A 75 17.54 -12.96 -10.70
C PHE A 75 16.83 -13.86 -11.69
N SER A 76 17.08 -15.17 -11.61
CA SER A 76 16.46 -16.19 -12.46
C SER A 76 15.21 -16.81 -11.81
N ASP A 77 14.87 -16.41 -10.58
CA ASP A 77 13.76 -16.99 -9.86
C ASP A 77 12.41 -16.42 -10.33
N PRO A 78 11.45 -17.29 -10.74
CA PRO A 78 10.16 -16.85 -11.26
C PRO A 78 9.30 -16.15 -10.21
N VAL A 79 9.47 -16.46 -8.92
CA VAL A 79 8.71 -15.85 -7.83
C VAL A 79 9.22 -14.43 -7.57
N ILE A 80 10.54 -14.19 -7.60
CA ILE A 80 11.09 -12.82 -7.54
C ILE A 80 10.53 -11.97 -8.69
N THR A 81 10.48 -12.53 -9.90
CA THR A 81 9.92 -11.83 -11.08
C THR A 81 8.43 -11.51 -10.88
N GLU A 82 7.66 -12.43 -10.32
CA GLU A 82 6.24 -12.20 -10.02
C GLU A 82 6.05 -11.12 -8.93
N ILE A 83 6.86 -11.16 -7.87
CA ILE A 83 6.83 -10.17 -6.78
C ILE A 83 7.17 -8.78 -7.33
N MET A 84 8.19 -8.68 -8.19
CA MET A 84 8.54 -7.42 -8.87
C MET A 84 7.39 -6.91 -9.76
N GLY A 85 6.70 -7.80 -10.47
CA GLY A 85 5.51 -7.43 -11.26
C GLY A 85 4.35 -6.91 -10.39
N LYS A 86 4.14 -7.48 -9.20
CA LYS A 86 3.17 -6.97 -8.23
C LYS A 86 3.59 -5.62 -7.66
N LEU A 87 4.88 -5.45 -7.38
CA LEU A 87 5.46 -4.20 -6.88
C LEU A 87 5.20 -3.05 -7.85
N THR A 88 5.51 -3.22 -9.15
CA THR A 88 5.29 -2.19 -10.16
C THR A 88 3.81 -1.79 -10.27
N LYS A 89 2.88 -2.75 -10.21
CA LYS A 89 1.45 -2.45 -10.26
C LYS A 89 0.99 -1.59 -9.07
N VAL A 90 1.46 -1.90 -7.86
CA VAL A 90 1.11 -1.13 -6.67
C VAL A 90 1.78 0.24 -6.69
N GLU A 91 3.02 0.34 -7.19
CA GLU A 91 3.69 1.64 -7.39
C GLU A 91 2.93 2.55 -8.36
N ASP A 92 2.44 2.02 -9.47
CA ASP A 92 1.68 2.80 -10.45
C ASP A 92 0.34 3.27 -9.86
N GLU A 93 -0.30 2.44 -9.04
CA GLU A 93 -1.53 2.83 -8.34
C GLU A 93 -1.28 3.92 -7.28
N CYS A 94 -0.17 3.85 -6.54
CA CYS A 94 0.27 4.93 -5.64
C CYS A 94 0.46 6.24 -6.42
N LYS A 95 1.18 6.22 -7.55
CA LYS A 95 1.41 7.42 -8.39
C LYS A 95 0.11 8.00 -8.93
N ARG A 96 -0.86 7.14 -9.30
CA ARG A 96 -2.19 7.57 -9.74
C ARG A 96 -2.93 8.31 -8.63
N LEU A 97 -2.96 7.72 -7.42
CA LEU A 97 -3.61 8.33 -6.25
C LEU A 97 -2.94 9.63 -5.82
N GLU A 98 -1.60 9.70 -5.83
CA GLU A 98 -0.86 10.94 -5.58
C GLU A 98 -1.21 12.04 -6.60
N SER A 99 -1.32 11.68 -7.87
CA SER A 99 -1.71 12.61 -8.94
C SER A 99 -3.13 13.14 -8.75
N GLU A 100 -4.07 12.30 -8.31
CA GLU A 100 -5.44 12.71 -8.00
C GLU A 100 -5.52 13.63 -6.77
N ILE A 101 -4.75 13.33 -5.72
CA ILE A 101 -4.64 14.17 -4.52
C ILE A 101 -4.05 15.53 -4.89
N GLN A 102 -3.00 15.58 -5.72
CA GLN A 102 -2.41 16.84 -6.16
C GLN A 102 -3.41 17.69 -6.93
N LYS A 103 -4.16 17.12 -7.88
CA LYS A 103 -5.19 17.85 -8.64
C LYS A 103 -6.23 18.51 -7.73
N LEU A 104 -6.76 17.77 -6.75
CA LEU A 104 -7.73 18.31 -5.79
C LEU A 104 -7.12 19.37 -4.86
N GLY A 105 -5.85 19.21 -4.48
CA GLY A 105 -5.11 20.19 -3.67
C GLY A 105 -4.79 21.50 -4.41
N PHE A 106 -4.74 21.47 -5.75
CA PHE A 106 -4.62 22.67 -6.58
C PHE A 106 -5.96 23.37 -6.80
N GLU A 107 -7.06 22.61 -6.93
CA GLU A 107 -8.41 23.18 -7.08
C GLU A 107 -8.91 23.89 -5.81
N THR A 108 -8.48 23.47 -4.61
CA THR A 108 -8.83 24.13 -3.34
C THR A 108 -8.02 25.38 -3.03
N LYS A 109 -6.95 25.68 -3.79
CA LYS A 109 -6.10 26.87 -3.62
C LYS A 109 -6.45 28.04 -4.56
N LYS A 110 -7.41 27.85 -5.48
CA LYS A 110 -7.91 28.89 -6.39
C LYS A 110 -9.22 29.47 -5.89
#